data_AF-A0A2E3BVK7-F1
#
_entry.id   AF-A0A2E3BVK7-F1
#
_cell.length_a   1.000
_cell.length_b   1.000
_cell.length_c   1.000
_cell.angle_alpha   90.00
_cell.angle_beta   90.00
_cell.angle_gamma   90.00
#
_symmetry.space_group_name_H-M   'P 1'
#
loop_
_entity.id
_entity.type
_entity.pdbx_description
1 polymer ?
#
loop_
_entity_poly.entity_id
_entity_poly.type
_entity_poly.pdbx_seq_one_letter_code
_entity_poly.pdbx_strand_id
1 'polypeptide(L)' 'MSIITAYNEAWENGDVEALAKVIHDDCVFNPHVGGITMSKSDILGFAGGEGTPRSENERILFENEEVGVAHSIV' A
#
# COMPACT_ATOMS: atom_id res chain seq x y z
N MET A 1 -9.82 -2.23 13.73
CA MET A 1 -9.20 -3.07 12.68
C MET A 1 -7.88 -2.42 12.32
N SER A 2 -6.81 -3.18 12.11
CA SER A 2 -5.53 -2.62 11.65
C SER A 2 -5.69 -2.22 10.18
N ILE A 3 -5.50 -0.93 9.88
CA ILE A 3 -5.55 -0.41 8.51
C ILE A 3 -4.33 -0.93 7.74
N ILE A 4 -3.19 -1.02 8.41
CA ILE A 4 -1.95 -1.54 7.80
C ILE A 4 -2.11 -3.02 7.45
N THR A 5 -2.63 -3.85 8.35
CA THR A 5 -2.87 -5.27 8.05
C THR A 5 -3.83 -5.43 6.89
N ALA A 6 -4.95 -4.68 6.88
CA ALA A 6 -5.91 -4.73 5.78
C ALA A 6 -5.28 -4.32 4.44
N TYR A 7 -4.41 -3.31 4.44
CA TYR A 7 -3.66 -2.90 3.25
C TYR A 7 -2.70 -4.00 2.76
N ASN A 8 -1.89 -4.59 3.65
CA ASN A 8 -0.93 -5.62 3.27
C ASN A 8 -1.62 -6.88 2.75
N GLU A 9 -2.68 -7.35 3.43
CA GLU A 9 -3.47 -8.51 2.98
C GLU A 9 -4.11 -8.27 1.60
N ALA A 10 -4.65 -7.08 1.37
CA ALA A 10 -5.21 -6.73 0.07
C ALA A 10 -4.12 -6.67 -1.02
N TRP A 11 -2.95 -6.11 -0.70
CA TRP A 11 -1.81 -6.05 -1.61
C TRP A 11 -1.30 -7.45 -1.96
N GLU A 12 -1.13 -8.32 -0.97
CA GLU A 12 -0.62 -9.66 -1.17
C GLU A 12 -1.52 -10.53 -2.05
N ASN A 13 -2.84 -10.35 -1.90
CA ASN A 13 -3.83 -11.08 -2.67
C ASN A 13 -4.16 -10.41 -4.02
N GLY A 14 -3.60 -9.23 -4.31
CA GLY A 14 -3.96 -8.46 -5.49
C GLY A 14 -5.42 -8.00 -5.49
N ASP A 15 -6.02 -7.80 -4.32
CA ASP A 15 -7.41 -7.38 -4.15
C ASP A 15 -7.53 -5.86 -4.33
N VAL A 16 -7.67 -5.46 -5.59
CA VAL A 16 -7.80 -4.05 -6.00
C VAL A 16 -9.05 -3.39 -5.39
N GLU A 17 -10.14 -4.13 -5.18
CA GLU A 17 -11.36 -3.58 -4.57
C GLU A 17 -11.17 -3.27 -3.08
N ALA A 18 -10.48 -4.15 -2.34
CA ALA A 18 -10.12 -3.90 -0.96
C ALA A 18 -9.12 -2.74 -0.84
N LEU A 19 -8.09 -2.70 -1.68
CA LEU A 19 -7.14 -1.58 -1.75
C LEU A 19 -7.85 -0.24 -2.01
N ALA A 20 -8.81 -0.21 -2.94
CA ALA A 20 -9.56 0.99 -3.26
C ALA A 20 -10.38 1.54 -2.08
N LYS A 21 -10.78 0.69 -1.12
CA LYS A 21 -11.51 1.10 0.09
C LYS A 21 -10.60 1.66 1.19
N VAL A 22 -9.36 1.18 1.28
CA VAL A 22 -8.44 1.54 2.36
C VAL A 22 -7.45 2.65 1.97
N ILE A 23 -7.13 2.80 0.69
CA ILE A 23 -6.28 3.89 0.20
C ILE A 23 -7.13 5.15 0.03
N HIS A 24 -6.73 6.24 0.68
CA HIS A 24 -7.38 7.55 0.53
C HIS A 24 -7.21 8.10 -0.89
N ASP A 25 -8.18 8.86 -1.41
CA ASP A 25 -8.14 9.39 -2.78
C ASP A 25 -6.96 10.36 -2.99
N ASP A 26 -6.58 11.11 -1.96
CA ASP A 26 -5.40 11.99 -1.95
C ASP A 26 -4.09 11.26 -1.59
N CYS A 27 -4.04 9.93 -1.69
CA CYS A 27 -2.82 9.17 -1.43
C CYS A 27 -1.70 9.60 -2.39
N VAL A 28 -0.53 9.82 -1.81
CA VAL A 28 0.70 10.18 -2.52
C VAL A 28 1.71 9.06 -2.30
N PHE A 29 2.00 8.33 -3.37
CA PHE A 29 3.01 7.28 -3.37
C PHE A 29 4.28 7.78 -4.07
N ASN A 30 5.39 7.80 -3.34
CA ASN A 30 6.67 8.29 -3.82
C ASN A 30 7.67 7.12 -3.85
N PRO A 31 7.83 6.43 -5.00
CA PRO A 31 8.83 5.38 -5.13
C PRO A 31 10.26 5.95 -4.95
N HIS A 32 11.17 5.13 -4.43
CA HIS A 32 12.56 5.54 -4.21
C HIS A 32 13.26 5.95 -5.52
N VAL A 33 12.97 5.25 -6.61
CA VAL A 33 13.54 5.50 -7.93
C VAL A 33 12.55 6.30 -8.77
N GLY A 34 13.00 7.40 -9.37
CA GLY A 34 12.30 8.06 -10.48
C GLY A 34 11.83 9.49 -10.22
N GLY A 35 11.84 9.99 -8.98
CA GLY A 35 11.43 11.37 -8.69
C GLY A 35 9.98 11.68 -9.14
N ILE A 36 9.16 10.64 -9.25
CA ILE A 36 7.75 10.71 -9.64
C ILE A 36 6.88 10.53 -8.41
N THR A 37 5.72 11.18 -8.42
CA THR A 37 4.65 10.95 -7.45
C THR A 37 3.51 10.25 -8.16
N MET A 38 3.02 9.17 -7.56
CA MET A 38 1.90 8.37 -8.06
C MET A 38 0.66 8.62 -7.20
N SER A 39 -0.50 8.60 -7.85
CA SER A 39 -1.82 8.71 -7.24
C SER A 39 -2.38 7.33 -6.86
N LYS A 40 -3.51 7.32 -6.14
CA LYS A 40 -4.28 6.09 -5.88
C LYS A 40 -4.61 5.31 -7.16
N SER A 41 -5.03 5.97 -8.24
CA SER A 41 -5.38 5.26 -9.48
C SER A 41 -4.16 4.59 -10.13
N ASP A 42 -2.98 5.20 -10.00
CA ASP A 42 -1.74 4.60 -10.49
C ASP A 42 -1.42 3.34 -9.67
N ILE A 43 -1.50 3.41 -8.35
CA ILE A 43 -1.30 2.26 -7.44
C ILE A 43 -2.23 1.11 -7.81
N LEU A 44 -3.53 1.38 -7.92
CA LEU A 44 -4.53 0.37 -8.27
C LEU A 44 -4.33 -0.20 -9.68
N GLY A 45 -3.72 0.57 -10.59
CA GLY A 45 -3.44 0.15 -11.97
C GLY A 45 -2.35 -0.93 -12.07
N PHE A 46 -1.43 -1.00 -11.11
CA PHE A 46 -0.39 -2.03 -11.08
C PHE A 46 -0.51 -3.03 -9.93
N ALA A 47 -1.32 -2.74 -8.90
CA ALA A 47 -1.61 -3.70 -7.85
C ALA A 47 -2.27 -4.98 -8.42
N GLY A 48 -1.71 -6.14 -8.09
CA GLY A 48 -2.21 -7.43 -8.57
C GLY A 48 -1.84 -7.78 -10.02
N GLY A 49 -1.09 -6.91 -10.72
CA GLY A 49 -0.53 -7.18 -12.04
C GLY A 49 0.69 -8.10 -12.02
N GLU A 50 1.07 -8.61 -13.19
CA GLU A 50 2.33 -9.36 -13.35
C GLU A 50 3.52 -8.46 -13.03
N GLY A 51 4.36 -8.85 -12.08
CA GLY A 51 5.48 -8.02 -11.60
C GLY A 51 5.14 -6.99 -10.53
N THR A 52 3.97 -7.08 -9.89
CA THR A 52 3.64 -6.26 -8.71
C THR A 52 4.74 -6.36 -7.65
N PRO A 53 5.24 -5.23 -7.11
CA PRO A 53 6.23 -5.26 -6.03
C PRO A 53 5.72 -6.03 -4.82
N ARG A 54 6.58 -6.83 -4.20
CA ARG A 54 6.24 -7.62 -3.01
C ARG A 54 7.09 -7.15 -1.85
N SER A 55 6.43 -6.84 -0.74
CA SER A 55 7.10 -6.52 0.51
C SER A 55 7.60 -7.76 1.23
N GLU A 56 8.70 -7.60 1.94
CA GLU A 56 9.23 -8.55 2.91
C GLU A 56 9.46 -7.85 4.25
N ASN A 57 9.49 -8.64 5.33
CA ASN A 57 9.81 -8.19 6.69
C ASN A 57 8.92 -7.02 7.18
N GLU A 58 7.61 -7.14 6.92
CA GLU A 58 6.60 -6.16 7.29
C GLU A 58 6.54 -5.95 8.81
N ARG A 59 6.60 -4.68 9.22
CA ARG A 59 6.58 -4.30 10.63
C ARG A 59 5.72 -3.06 10.81
N ILE A 60 4.74 -3.16 11.71
CA ILE A 60 4.03 -2.00 12.23
C ILE A 60 4.92 -1.35 13.28
N LEU A 61 5.34 -0.11 13.02
CA LEU A 61 6.12 0.69 13.97
C LEU A 61 5.21 1.41 14.96
N PHE A 62 4.04 1.83 14.50
CA PHE A 62 2.99 2.45 15.30
C PHE A 62 1.64 2.30 14.61
N GLU A 63 0.57 2.09 15.37
CA GLU A 63 -0.79 2.20 14.87
C GLU A 63 -1.76 2.58 15.99
N ASN A 64 -2.72 3.45 15.69
CA ASN A 64 -3.89 3.73 16.51
C ASN A 64 -5.14 3.84 15.63
N GLU A 65 -6.22 4.43 16.14
CA GLU A 65 -7.48 4.58 15.39
C GLU A 65 -7.42 5.61 14.25
N GLU A 66 -6.38 6.46 14.19
CA GLU A 66 -6.25 7.56 13.23
C GLU A 66 -5.09 7.40 12.25
N VAL A 67 -3.94 6.88 12.72
CA VAL A 67 -2.68 6.85 11.96
C VAL A 67 -1.95 5.52 12.18
N GLY A 68 -1.40 5.00 11.08
CA GLY A 68 -0.47 3.88 11.08
C GLY A 68 0.86 4.25 10.42
N VAL A 69 1.96 3.73 10.95
CA VAL A 69 3.30 3.80 10.36
C VAL A 69 3.88 2.39 10.31
N ALA A 70 4.25 1.96 9.11
CA ALA A 70 4.87 0.67 8.87
C ALA A 70 6.16 0.80 8.06
N HIS A 71 6.99 -0.23 8.16
CA HIS A 71 8.19 -0.38 7.37
C HIS A 71 8.26 -1.80 6.79
N SER A 72 8.58 -1.90 5.51
CA SER A 72 8.85 -3.15 4.79
C SER A 72 10.00 -2.96 3.81
N ILE A 73 10.57 -4.06 3.34
CA ILE A 73 11.56 -4.09 2.26
C ILE A 73 10.80 -4.42 0.98
N VAL A 74 10.89 -3.59 -0.07
CA VAL A 74 10.16 -3.73 -1.34
C VAL A 74 11.14 -3.89 -2.50
#